data_AF-A0A2P2I230-F1
#
_entry.id   AF-A0A2P2I230-F1
#
_cell.length_a   1.000
_cell.length_b   1.000
_cell.length_c   1.000
_cell.angle_alpha   90.00
_cell.angle_beta   90.00
_cell.angle_gamma   90.00
#
_symmetry.space_group_name_H-M   'P 1'
#
loop_
_entity.id
_entity.type
_entity.pdbx_description
1 polymer ?
#
loop_
_entity_poly.entity_id
_entity_poly.type
_entity_poly.pdbx_seq_one_letter_code
_entity_poly.pdbx_strand_id
1 'polypeptide(L)'
;EVLRIHTKNMRLAEDVELEQVAAETHGHVGADLAALCSEAALQQIREKMDLIDMEDESIDAEVLNSLAVTMENFRFAMTKSSPSALRETVVEVPNISWEDV
;
A
#
# COMPACT_ATOMS: atom_id res chain seq x y z
N GLU A 1 12.21 7.73 4.26
CA GLU A 1 12.98 6.58 4.78
C GLU A 1 12.19 5.28 4.86
N VAL A 2 11.01 5.26 5.50
CA VAL A 2 10.20 4.04 5.69
C VAL A 2 9.81 3.37 4.36
N LEU A 3 9.31 4.13 3.38
CA LEU A 3 8.99 3.60 2.04
C LEU A 3 10.19 2.88 1.42
N ARG A 4 11.38 3.48 1.50
CA ARG A 4 12.62 2.89 0.95
C ARG A 4 13.02 1.57 1.62
N ILE A 5 12.65 1.36 2.89
CA ILE A 5 12.91 0.09 3.59
C ILE A 5 11.96 -0.99 3.09
N HIS A 6 10.67 -0.66 2.94
CA HIS A 6 9.67 -1.62 2.47
C HIS A 6 9.79 -1.92 0.98
N THR A 7 10.24 -0.97 0.17
CA THR A 7 10.43 -1.16 -1.27
C THR A 7 11.76 -1.82 -1.64
N LYS A 8 12.72 -1.98 -0.70
CA LYS A 8 14.00 -2.67 -0.96
C LYS A 8 13.85 -4.11 -1.44
N ASN A 9 12.82 -4.81 -0.97
CA ASN A 9 12.53 -6.19 -1.35
C ASN A 9 11.46 -6.29 -2.47
N MET A 10 10.98 -5.14 -2.96
CA MET A 10 9.99 -5.07 -4.03
C MET A 10 10.69 -4.77 -5.34
N ARG A 11 10.26 -5.44 -6.41
CA ARG A 11 10.63 -5.01 -7.76
C ARG A 11 9.71 -3.85 -8.12
N LEU A 12 10.28 -2.67 -8.26
CA LEU A 12 9.57 -1.48 -8.72
C LEU A 12 9.80 -1.32 -10.21
N ALA A 13 8.76 -0.93 -10.93
CA ALA A 13 8.90 -0.48 -12.31
C ALA A 13 9.52 0.93 -12.35
N GLU A 14 10.08 1.30 -13.51
CA GLU A 14 10.79 2.57 -13.69
C GLU A 14 9.88 3.80 -13.58
N ASP A 15 8.56 3.60 -13.68
CA ASP A 15 7.55 4.63 -13.50
C ASP A 15 7.31 4.99 -12.02
N VAL A 16 7.85 4.22 -11.06
CA VAL A 16 7.58 4.41 -9.63
C VAL A 16 8.32 5.60 -9.03
N GLU A 17 7.57 6.66 -8.75
CA GLU A 17 8.03 7.86 -8.06
C GLU A 17 7.70 7.80 -6.56
N LEU A 18 8.61 7.26 -5.75
CA LEU A 18 8.43 7.15 -4.30
C LEU A 18 8.29 8.50 -3.59
N GLU A 19 8.85 9.57 -4.18
CA GLU A 19 8.73 10.94 -3.66
C GLU A 19 7.31 11.48 -3.82
N GLN A 20 6.65 11.15 -4.93
CA GLN A 20 5.25 11.47 -5.14
C GLN A 20 4.35 10.72 -4.13
N VAL A 21 4.58 9.42 -3.96
CA VAL A 21 3.84 8.61 -2.97
C VAL A 21 4.02 9.21 -1.57
N ALA A 22 5.24 9.59 -1.19
CA ALA A 22 5.51 10.20 0.11
C ALA A 22 4.78 11.54 0.31
N ALA A 23 4.64 12.35 -0.75
CA ALA A 23 3.92 13.62 -0.71
C ALA A 23 2.40 13.43 -0.56
N GLU A 24 1.85 12.37 -1.16
CA GLU A 24 0.42 12.06 -1.12
C GLU A 24 0.00 11.32 0.18
N THR A 25 0.91 10.59 0.83
CA THR A 25 0.64 9.84 2.08
C THR A 25 0.90 10.67 3.36
N HIS A 26 0.38 11.90 3.41
CA HIS A 26 0.51 12.73 4.62
C HIS A 26 -0.39 12.20 5.74
N GLY A 27 0.17 12.01 6.94
CA GLY A 27 -0.56 11.46 8.10
C GLY A 27 -0.54 9.94 8.19
N HIS A 28 0.06 9.24 7.22
CA HIS A 28 0.32 7.80 7.32
C HIS A 28 1.46 7.53 8.30
N VAL A 29 1.25 6.58 9.21
CA VAL A 29 2.29 6.10 10.13
C VAL A 29 3.14 5.04 9.42
N GLY A 30 4.33 4.72 9.94
CA GLY A 30 5.21 3.72 9.33
C GLY A 30 4.54 2.36 9.07
N ALA A 31 3.60 1.95 9.93
CA ALA A 31 2.79 0.75 9.72
C ALA A 31 1.82 0.88 8.54
N ASP A 32 1.21 2.05 8.34
CA ASP A 32 0.31 2.30 7.20
C ASP A 32 1.10 2.31 5.89
N LEU A 33 2.31 2.87 5.89
CA LEU A 33 3.19 2.84 4.73
C LEU A 33 3.63 1.42 4.37
N ALA A 34 3.88 0.58 5.39
CA ALA A 34 4.17 -0.84 5.18
C ALA A 34 2.98 -1.59 4.59
N ALA A 35 1.78 -1.34 5.12
CA ALA A 35 0.53 -1.91 4.61
C ALA A 35 0.25 -1.46 3.17
N LEU A 36 0.47 -0.18 2.86
CA LEU A 36 0.30 0.39 1.52
C LEU A 36 1.26 -0.24 0.51
N CYS A 37 2.54 -0.43 0.86
CA CYS A 37 3.50 -1.14 0.00
C CYS A 37 3.08 -2.60 -0.23
N SER A 38 2.55 -3.26 0.80
CA SER A 38 2.10 -4.65 0.72
C SER A 38 0.85 -4.79 -0.14
N GLU A 39 -0.09 -3.86 -0.04
CA GLU A 39 -1.31 -3.81 -0.85
C GLU A 39 -0.97 -3.53 -2.33
N ALA A 40 -0.03 -2.62 -2.61
CA ALA A 40 0.43 -2.37 -3.98
C ALA A 40 1.09 -3.62 -4.60
N ALA A 41 1.88 -4.36 -3.82
CA ALA A 41 2.46 -5.63 -4.27
C ALA A 41 1.38 -6.68 -4.55
N LEU A 42 0.39 -6.80 -3.66
CA LEU A 42 -0.72 -7.74 -3.81
C LEU A 42 -1.61 -7.40 -5.01
N GLN A 43 -1.82 -6.11 -5.30
CA GLN A 43 -2.58 -5.70 -6.49
C GLN A 43 -1.89 -6.17 -7.77
N GLN A 44 -0.58 -5.98 -7.88
CA GLN A 44 0.18 -6.45 -9.04
C GLN A 44 0.11 -7.98 -9.16
N ILE A 45 0.21 -8.70 -8.04
CA ILE A 45 0.08 -10.16 -8.03
C ILE A 45 -1.32 -10.58 -8.47
N ARG A 46 -2.38 -9.90 -8.04
CA ARG A 46 -3.77 -10.21 -8.44
C ARG A 46 -3.98 -10.00 -9.94
N GLU A 47 -3.44 -8.92 -10.51
CA GLU A 47 -3.54 -8.64 -11.94
C GLU A 47 -2.77 -9.66 -12.80
N LYS A 48 -1.68 -10.21 -12.25
CA LYS A 48 -0.84 -11.19 -12.93
C LYS A 48 -1.12 -12.63 -12.49
N MET A 49 -2.10 -12.86 -11.60
CA MET A 49 -2.43 -14.18 -11.07
C MET A 49 -2.89 -15.13 -12.17
N ASP A 50 -3.60 -14.61 -13.17
CA ASP A 50 -4.05 -15.39 -14.34
C ASP A 50 -2.88 -15.88 -15.22
N LEU A 51 -1.68 -15.29 -15.07
CA LEU A 51 -0.47 -15.66 -15.79
C LEU A 51 0.44 -16.59 -14.98
N ILE A 52 0.15 -16.79 -13.69
CA ILE A 52 0.95 -17.64 -12.80
C ILE A 52 0.22 -18.97 -12.68
N ASP A 53 0.80 -20.03 -13.25
CA ASP A 53 0.33 -21.37 -12.98
C ASP A 53 0.74 -21.76 -11.55
N MET A 54 -0.25 -21.86 -10.67
CA MET A 54 -0.01 -22.22 -9.25
C MET A 54 0.30 -23.71 -9.06
N GLU A 55 0.12 -24.53 -10.10
CA GLU A 55 0.50 -25.94 -10.08
C GLU A 55 1.99 -26.15 -10.37
N ASP A 56 2.65 -25.13 -10.93
CA ASP A 56 4.07 -25.18 -11.28
C ASP A 56 4.95 -24.77 -10.09
N GLU A 57 6.02 -25.52 -9.84
CA GLU A 57 6.91 -25.29 -8.68
C GLU A 57 7.88 -24.12 -8.93
N SER A 58 7.97 -23.65 -10.17
CA SER A 58 8.84 -22.55 -10.58
C SER A 58 8.09 -21.50 -11.39
N ILE A 59 8.29 -20.23 -11.04
CA ILE A 59 7.81 -19.10 -11.82
C ILE A 59 8.89 -18.71 -12.82
N ASP A 60 8.53 -18.63 -14.10
CA ASP A 60 9.44 -18.18 -15.15
C ASP A 60 10.01 -16.79 -14.88
N ALA A 61 11.28 -16.60 -15.22
CA ALA A 61 11.97 -15.32 -15.04
C ALA A 61 11.28 -14.15 -15.78
N GLU A 62 10.61 -14.44 -16.90
CA GLU A 62 9.83 -13.47 -17.67
C GLU A 62 8.57 -13.03 -16.92
N VAL A 63 7.85 -13.98 -16.30
CA VAL A 63 6.69 -13.70 -15.45
C VAL A 63 7.12 -12.93 -14.19
N LEU A 64 8.23 -13.32 -13.56
CA LEU A 64 8.86 -12.59 -12.45
C LEU A 64 9.25 -11.15 -12.79
N ASN A 65 9.70 -10.89 -14.03
CA ASN A 65 9.98 -9.54 -14.50
C ASN A 65 8.69 -8.75 -14.75
N SER A 66 7.62 -9.41 -15.21
CA SER A 66 6.32 -8.79 -15.40
C SER A 66 5.58 -8.45 -14.07
N LEU A 67 6.06 -8.99 -12.94
CA LEU A 67 5.54 -8.73 -11.59
C LEU A 67 6.10 -7.45 -10.94
N ALA A 68 6.80 -6.60 -11.70
CA ALA A 68 7.23 -5.29 -11.19
C ALA A 68 6.02 -4.43 -10.82
N VAL A 69 6.03 -3.87 -9.60
CA VAL A 69 4.98 -3.00 -9.09
C VAL A 69 5.09 -1.64 -9.77
N THR A 70 4.00 -1.21 -10.40
CA THR A 70 3.87 0.07 -11.13
C THR A 70 3.27 1.19 -10.27
N MET A 71 3.29 2.44 -10.74
CA MET A 71 2.60 3.53 -10.04
C MET A 71 1.09 3.34 -9.94
N GLU A 72 0.49 2.65 -10.90
CA GLU A 72 -0.95 2.37 -10.87
C GLU A 72 -1.34 1.51 -9.66
N ASN A 73 -0.52 0.53 -9.31
CA ASN A 73 -0.69 -0.28 -8.11
C ASN A 73 -0.61 0.56 -6.83
N PHE A 74 0.33 1.51 -6.77
CA PHE A 74 0.44 2.44 -5.64
C PHE A 74 -0.79 3.36 -5.54
N ARG A 75 -1.31 3.87 -6.67
CA ARG A 75 -2.54 4.67 -6.68
C ARG A 75 -3.77 3.86 -6.23
N PHE A 76 -3.85 2.62 -6.65
CA PHE A 76 -4.89 1.70 -6.18
C PHE A 76 -4.79 1.48 -4.67
N ALA A 77 -3.57 1.17 -4.17
CA ALA A 77 -3.32 0.98 -2.75
C ALA A 77 -3.63 2.24 -1.93
N MET A 78 -3.30 3.44 -2.43
CA MET A 78 -3.65 4.71 -1.77
C MET A 78 -5.16 4.90 -1.64
N THR A 79 -5.94 4.52 -2.66
CA THR A 79 -7.41 4.57 -2.63
C THR A 79 -8.00 3.61 -1.58
N LYS A 80 -7.32 2.49 -1.31
CA LYS A 80 -7.70 1.49 -0.30
C LYS A 80 -7.17 1.83 1.09
N SER A 81 -6.10 2.60 1.18
CA SER A 81 -5.43 2.91 2.45
C SER A 81 -6.12 4.08 3.16
N SER A 82 -6.55 3.86 4.39
CA SER A 82 -6.95 4.93 5.31
C SER A 82 -5.82 5.18 6.31
N PRO A 83 -5.32 6.43 6.49
CA PRO A 83 -4.27 6.70 7.46
C PRO A 83 -4.77 6.41 8.89
N SER A 84 -3.97 5.64 9.64
CA SER A 84 -4.30 5.27 11.02
C SER A 84 -4.36 6.48 11.95
N ALA A 85 -3.58 7.54 11.68
CA ALA A 85 -3.61 8.77 12.46
C ALA A 85 -4.97 9.49 12.43
N LEU A 86 -5.72 9.38 11.33
CA LEU A 86 -7.10 9.90 11.23
C LEU A 86 -8.14 8.95 11.83
N ARG A 87 -7.77 7.69 12.08
CA ARG A 87 -8.64 6.68 12.69
C ARG A 87 -8.73 6.83 14.21
N GLU A 88 -7.71 7.41 14.84
CA GLU A 88 -7.64 7.67 16.28
C GLU A 88 -8.23 9.05 16.67
N THR A 89 -8.43 9.94 15.69
CA THR A 89 -9.09 11.26 15.86
C THR A 89 -10.55 11.23 15.43
N VAL A 90 -11.27 10.15 15.73
CA VAL A 90 -12.71 10.27 15.90
C VAL A 90 -12.89 11.01 17.22
N VAL A 91 -13.04 12.33 17.14
CA VAL A 91 -13.60 13.10 18.25
C VAL A 91 -14.99 12.52 18.45
N GLU A 92 -15.11 11.54 19.36
CA GLU A 92 -16.40 11.29 19.99
C GLU A 92 -16.74 12.61 20.65
N VAL A 93 -17.67 13.35 20.07
CA VAL A 93 -18.34 14.43 20.78
C VAL A 93 -19.24 13.68 21.75
N PRO A 94 -18.89 13.56 23.05
CA PRO A 94 -19.81 12.97 23.99
C PRO A 94 -21.10 13.78 23.92
N ASN A 95 -22.21 13.11 23.59
CA ASN A 95 -23.55 13.71 23.62
C ASN A 95 -24.05 13.81 25.07
N ILE A 96 -23.16 14.19 25.99
CA ILE A 96 -23.50 14.50 27.37
C ILE A 96 -23.09 15.94 27.63
N SER A 97 -24.08 16.71 28.03
CA SER A 97 -23.87 18.09 28.45
C SER A 97 -23.52 18.09 29.92
N TRP A 98 -22.87 19.17 30.41
CA TRP A 98 -22.66 19.36 31.85
C TRP A 98 -23.96 19.48 32.66
N GLU A 99 -25.12 19.49 32.00
CA GLU A 99 -26.44 19.45 32.62
C GLU A 99 -26.87 18.02 33.01
N ASP A 100 -26.12 16.99 32.59
CA ASP A 100 -26.37 15.57 32.87
C ASP A 100 -25.53 15.01 34.05
N VAL A 101 -24.75 15.85 34.76
CA VAL A 101 -23.94 15.50 35.95
C VAL A 101 -24.54 16.06 37.24
#